data_AF-A0A3S3R4R6-F1
#
_entry.id   AF-A0A3S3R4R6-F1
#
_cell.length_a   1.000
_cell.length_b   1.000
_cell.length_c   1.000
_cell.angle_alpha   90.00
_cell.angle_beta   90.00
_cell.angle_gamma   90.00
#
_symmetry.space_group_name_H-M   'P 1'
#
loop_
_entity.id
_entity.type
_entity.pdbx_description
1 polymer ?
#
loop_
_entity_poly.entity_id
_entity_poly.type
_entity_poly.pdbx_seq_one_letter_code
_entity_poly.pdbx_strand_id
1 'polypeptide(L)' 'MAFCPQKIIKPGKDAKPEILDKDGCVGCRFCEMHCPDFAITVSERKFYQRTLLETDDD' A
#
# COMPACT_ATOMS: atom_id res chain seq x y z
N MET A 1 12.54 -9.14 11.66
CA MET A 1 12.48 -8.05 10.67
C MET A 1 11.04 -7.94 10.19
N ALA A 2 10.40 -6.79 10.39
CA ALA A 2 9.03 -6.54 9.92
C ALA A 2 9.11 -5.49 8.80
N PHE A 3 8.57 -5.79 7.62
CA PHE A 3 8.73 -4.97 6.40
C PHE A 3 8.06 -3.59 6.46
N CYS A 4 7.32 -3.29 7.52
CA CYS A 4 6.69 -1.99 7.68
C CYS A 4 7.13 -1.33 9.00
N PRO A 5 7.70 -0.12 8.95
CA PRO A 5 8.11 0.60 10.16
C PRO A 5 6.91 0.96 11.04
N GLN A 6 5.74 1.22 10.43
CA GLN A 6 4.50 1.53 11.14
C GLN A 6 3.77 0.29 11.66
N LYS A 7 4.27 -0.92 11.35
CA LYS A 7 3.65 -2.21 11.74
C LYS A 7 2.18 -2.34 11.30
N ILE A 8 1.76 -1.58 10.28
CA ILE A 8 0.41 -1.61 9.73
C ILE A 8 0.12 -2.85 8.88
N ILE A 9 1.15 -3.60 8.52
CA ILE A 9 1.07 -4.80 7.71
C ILE A 9 1.87 -5.91 8.36
N LYS A 10 1.32 -7.12 8.30
CA LYS A 10 1.93 -8.34 8.85
C LYS A 10 1.86 -9.47 7.84
N PRO A 11 2.77 -10.46 7.89
CA PRO A 11 2.62 -11.68 7.12
C PRO A 11 1.41 -12.47 7.64
N GLY A 12 0.48 -12.79 6.74
CA GLY A 12 -0.67 -13.66 6.99
C GLY A 12 -0.33 -15.14 6.81
N LYS A 13 -1.34 -16.00 6.93
CA LYS A 13 -1.18 -17.46 7.01
C LYS A 13 -0.68 -18.15 5.72
N ASP A 14 -0.69 -17.45 4.58
CA ASP A 14 -0.37 -18.03 3.26
C ASP A 14 0.67 -17.21 2.49
N ALA A 15 1.67 -16.64 3.19
CA ALA A 15 2.60 -15.64 2.65
C ALA A 15 1.91 -14.37 2.09
N LYS A 16 0.59 -14.23 2.27
CA LYS A 16 -0.16 -13.06 1.88
C LYS A 16 -0.03 -11.96 2.93
N PRO A 17 0.30 -10.72 2.54
CA PRO A 17 0.28 -9.60 3.46
C PRO A 17 -1.14 -9.34 3.98
N GLU A 18 -1.28 -9.23 5.30
CA GLU A 18 -2.52 -8.80 5.96
C GLU A 18 -2.35 -7.36 6.44
N ILE A 19 -3.25 -6.48 6.00
CA ILE A 19 -3.24 -5.06 6.37
C ILE A 19 -4.11 -4.88 7.61
N LEU A 20 -3.49 -4.41 8.69
CA LEU A 20 -4.15 -4.09 9.96
C LEU A 20 -4.81 -2.72 9.90
N ASP A 21 -4.10 -1.73 9.34
CA ASP A 21 -4.58 -0.35 9.27
C ASP A 21 -4.07 0.35 8.00
N LYS A 22 -4.98 0.68 7.08
CA LYS A 22 -4.62 1.34 5.81
C LYS A 22 -4.35 2.84 6.01
N ASP A 23 -4.96 3.45 7.03
CA ASP A 23 -4.89 4.88 7.26
C ASP A 23 -3.54 5.33 7.85
N GLY A 24 -2.90 4.50 8.67
CA GLY A 24 -1.56 4.71 9.19
C GLY A 24 -0.45 4.45 8.17
N CYS A 25 -0.78 4.06 6.93
CA CYS A 25 0.21 3.93 5.87
C CYS A 25 0.76 5.30 5.47
N VAL A 26 2.05 5.51 5.73
CA VAL A 26 2.78 6.73 5.34
C VAL A 26 3.32 6.68 3.91
N GLY A 27 3.05 5.62 3.16
CA GLY A 27 3.53 5.49 1.77
C GLY A 27 5.04 5.30 1.63
N CYS A 28 5.73 4.73 2.62
CA CYS A 28 7.19 4.51 2.57
C CYS A 28 7.66 3.50 1.51
N ARG A 29 6.75 2.74 0.88
CA ARG A 29 7.02 1.74 -0.18
C ARG A 29 7.98 0.61 0.20
N PHE A 30 8.38 0.51 1.46
CA PHE A 30 9.34 -0.48 1.92
C PHE A 30 8.82 -1.92 1.80
N CYS A 31 7.53 -2.12 2.08
CA CYS A 31 6.88 -3.42 1.93
C CYS A 31 6.79 -3.87 0.47
N GLU A 32 6.67 -2.95 -0.49
CA GLU A 32 6.63 -3.24 -1.93
C GLU A 32 8.01 -3.64 -2.43
N MET A 33 9.06 -2.86 -2.12
CA MET A 33 10.43 -3.13 -2.60
C MET A 33 11.03 -4.43 -2.05
N HIS A 34 10.60 -4.85 -0.86
CA HIS A 34 11.12 -6.06 -0.21
C HIS A 34 10.23 -7.30 -0.41
N CYS A 35 9.09 -7.18 -1.10
CA CYS A 35 8.23 -8.32 -1.34
C CYS A 35 8.76 -9.13 -2.54
N PRO A 36 9.30 -10.35 -2.33
CA PRO A 36 9.86 -11.15 -3.43
C PRO A 36 8.78 -11.61 -4.43
N ASP A 37 7.54 -11.77 -3.97
CA ASP A 37 6.40 -12.21 -4.77
C ASP A 37 5.57 -11.05 -5.35
N PHE A 38 6.01 -9.80 -5.14
CA PHE A 38 5.25 -8.59 -5.53
C PHE A 38 3.77 -8.62 -5.07
N ALA A 39 3.48 -9.27 -3.94
CA ALA A 39 2.12 -9.48 -3.43
C ALA A 39 1.46 -8.21 -2.85
N ILE A 40 2.18 -7.09 -2.82
CA ILE A 40 1.69 -5.79 -2.33
C ILE A 40 2.16 -4.66 -3.26
N THR A 41 1.27 -3.68 -3.46
CA THR A 41 1.52 -2.43 -4.17
C THR A 41 1.12 -1.23 -3.32
N VAL A 42 1.90 -0.15 -3.36
CA VAL A 42 1.63 1.12 -2.67
C VAL A 42 1.28 2.20 -3.69
N SER A 43 0.03 2.68 -3.62
CA SER A 43 -0.51 3.75 -4.46
C SER A 43 -0.95 4.94 -3.63
N GLU A 44 -0.96 6.13 -4.23
CA GLU A 44 -1.45 7.33 -3.59
C GLU A 44 -2.95 7.24 -3.30
N ARG A 45 -3.37 7.71 -2.13
CA ARG A 45 -4.79 7.79 -1.78
C ARG A 45 -5.41 8.92 -2.58
N LYS A 46 -6.08 8.59 -3.69
CA LYS A 46 -6.90 9.56 -4.44
C LYS A 46 -8.08 9.99 -3.57
N PHE A 47 -7.96 11.14 -2.92
CA PHE A 47 -9.11 11.85 -2.38
C PHE A 47 -9.88 12.40 -3.57
N TYR A 48 -10.86 11.64 -4.07
CA TYR A 48 -11.81 12.15 -5.05
C TYR A 48 -12.72 13.17 -4.35
N GLN A 49 -12.17 14.35 -4.07
CA GLN A 49 -12.98 15.54 -3.94
C GLN A 49 -13.68 15.71 -5.29
N ARG A 50 -15.00 15.76 -5.17
CA ARG A 50 -16.00 15.87 -6.22
C ARG A 50 -15.79 17.13 -7.08
N THR A 51 -14.80 17.08 -7.95
CA THR A 51 -14.67 18.01 -9.07
C THR A 51 -14.46 17.15 -10.30
N LEU A 52 -15.52 17.07 -11.10
CA LEU A 52 -15.48 16.54 -12.45
C LEU A 52 -14.39 17.27 -13.25
N LEU A 53 -13.72 16.56 -14.17
CA LEU A 53 -12.60 16.97 -15.04
C LEU A 53 -11.23 16.73 -14.35
N GLU A 54 -10.25 16.01 -14.89
CA GLU A 54 -9.80 15.88 -16.28
C GLU A 54 -9.30 14.45 -16.61
N THR A 55 -9.63 13.99 -17.82
CA THR A 55 -9.01 12.90 -18.59
C THR A 55 -7.62 13.29 -19.07
N ASP A 56 -6.65 12.36 -19.06
CA ASP A 56 -5.50 12.22 -20.00
C ASP A 56 -4.88 10.82 -19.69
N ASP A 57 -5.01 9.76 -20.52
CA ASP A 57 -4.36 9.51 -21.83
C ASP A 57 -2.81 9.60 -21.76
N ASP A 58 -2.18 8.52 -21.25
CA ASP A 58 -1.04 7.79 -21.87
C ASP A 58 -0.94 6.39 -21.22
#